data_AF-A0A7G5MR48-F1
#
_entry.id   AF-A0A7G5MR48-F1
#
_cell.length_a   1.000
_cell.length_b   1.000
_cell.length_c   1.000
_cell.angle_alpha   90.00
_cell.angle_beta   90.00
_cell.angle_gamma   90.00
#
_symmetry.space_group_name_H-M   'P 1'
#
loop_
_entity.id
_entity.type
_entity.pdbx_description
1 polymer ?
#
loop_
_entity_poly.entity_id
_entity_poly.type
_entity_poly.pdbx_seq_one_letter_code
_entity_poly.pdbx_strand_id
1 'polypeptide(L)'
;MTDELLKEVMRLQGIRKKNESQIPVEFLQTKYKKSYDRLCAELKEKQCQLRAEYMKRVRTLADIMSNSVYAEDPKEFLDTIKEQYKETMLPDNLDVIFLEAFEDYLDMIKKTK
;
A
#
# COMPACT_ATOMS: atom_id res chain seq x y z
N MET A 1 -7.62 -4.55 2.30
CA MET A 1 -7.77 -3.28 3.07
C MET A 1 -7.04 -2.13 2.38
N THR A 2 -5.79 -2.34 1.96
CA THR A 2 -4.98 -1.33 1.26
C THR A 2 -5.59 -0.91 -0.07
N ASP A 3 -6.16 -1.87 -0.83
CA ASP A 3 -6.81 -1.59 -2.11
C ASP A 3 -8.00 -0.64 -1.99
N GLU A 4 -8.80 -0.79 -0.94
CA GLU A 4 -9.95 0.09 -0.70
C GLU A 4 -9.48 1.50 -0.32
N LEU A 5 -8.46 1.60 0.54
CA LEU A 5 -7.85 2.89 0.87
C LEU A 5 -7.24 3.57 -0.36
N LEU A 6 -6.56 2.81 -1.23
CA LEU A 6 -6.00 3.32 -2.47
C LEU A 6 -7.09 3.83 -3.40
N LYS A 7 -8.13 3.02 -3.65
CA LYS A 7 -9.29 3.40 -4.48
C LYS A 7 -9.96 4.67 -3.94
N GLU A 8 -10.10 4.78 -2.62
CA GLU A 8 -10.73 5.93 -1.98
C GLU A 8 -9.87 7.21 -2.10
N VAL A 9 -8.55 7.11 -1.86
CA VAL A 9 -7.61 8.23 -2.08
C VAL A 9 -7.65 8.68 -3.55
N MET A 10 -7.65 7.74 -4.50
CA MET A 10 -7.75 8.05 -5.93
C MET A 10 -9.07 8.73 -6.28
N ARG A 11 -10.19 8.26 -5.71
CA ARG A 11 -11.51 8.86 -5.90
C ARG A 11 -11.56 10.30 -5.39
N LEU A 12 -11.11 10.54 -4.17
CA LEU A 12 -11.08 11.87 -3.55
C LEU A 12 -10.16 12.84 -4.31
N GLN A 13 -8.98 12.38 -4.72
CA GLN A 13 -8.06 13.17 -5.55
C GLN A 13 -8.66 13.49 -6.93
N GLY A 14 -9.41 12.54 -7.52
CA GLY A 14 -10.14 12.76 -8.77
C GLY A 14 -11.21 13.84 -8.63
N ILE A 15 -12.00 13.81 -7.56
CA ILE A 15 -13.00 14.84 -7.25
C ILE A 15 -12.33 16.20 -7.06
N ARG A 16 -11.24 16.25 -6.29
CA ARG A 16 -10.48 17.48 -6.06
C ARG A 16 -9.98 18.09 -7.37
N LYS A 17 -9.34 17.29 -8.23
CA LYS A 17 -8.88 17.75 -9.56
C LYS A 17 -10.02 18.26 -10.43
N LYS A 18 -11.17 17.58 -10.40
CA LYS A 18 -12.35 18.01 -11.15
C LYS A 18 -12.90 19.35 -10.65
N ASN A 19 -12.93 19.56 -9.33
CA ASN A 19 -13.36 20.82 -8.75
C ASN A 19 -12.39 21.95 -9.10
N GLU A 20 -11.08 21.72 -8.99
CA GLU A 20 -10.04 22.68 -9.34
C GLU A 20 -10.02 23.04 -10.83
N SER A 21 -10.47 22.14 -11.72
CA SER A 21 -10.53 22.41 -13.17
C SER A 21 -11.83 23.07 -13.63
N GLN A 22 -12.93 22.86 -12.91
CA GLN A 22 -14.27 23.33 -13.32
C GLN A 22 -14.75 24.56 -12.56
N ILE A 23 -14.21 24.84 -11.38
CA ILE A 23 -14.66 25.91 -10.50
C ILE A 23 -13.53 26.94 -10.35
N PRO A 24 -13.77 28.22 -10.68
CA PRO A 24 -12.83 29.29 -10.38
C PRO A 24 -12.38 29.29 -8.92
N VAL A 25 -11.10 29.52 -8.69
CA VAL A 25 -10.48 29.40 -7.36
C VAL A 25 -11.13 30.30 -6.32
N GLU A 26 -11.63 31.47 -6.73
CA GLU A 26 -12.32 32.42 -5.86
C GLU A 26 -13.61 31.81 -5.29
N PHE A 27 -14.34 31.04 -6.09
CA PHE A 27 -15.55 30.35 -5.63
C PHE A 27 -15.21 29.15 -4.74
N LEU A 28 -14.09 28.46 -4.99
CA LEU A 28 -13.58 27.42 -4.08
C LEU A 28 -13.21 28.01 -2.71
N GLN A 29 -12.70 29.25 -2.66
CA GLN A 29 -12.30 29.91 -1.42
C GLN A 29 -13.42 30.70 -0.74
N THR A 30 -14.56 30.89 -1.39
CA THR A 30 -15.71 31.63 -0.84
C THR A 30 -16.95 30.72 -0.76
N LYS A 31 -17.74 30.67 -1.83
CA LYS A 31 -19.03 29.98 -1.92
C LYS A 31 -18.94 28.49 -1.55
N TYR A 32 -17.86 27.81 -1.96
CA TYR A 32 -17.66 26.38 -1.76
C TYR A 32 -16.56 26.05 -0.73
N LYS A 33 -16.08 27.05 0.03
CA LYS A 33 -14.96 26.91 0.96
C LYS A 33 -15.09 25.73 1.91
N LYS A 34 -16.22 25.64 2.62
CA LYS A 34 -16.43 24.59 3.63
C LYS A 34 -16.37 23.18 3.04
N SER A 35 -17.02 22.97 1.90
CA SER A 35 -17.06 21.67 1.22
C SER A 35 -15.70 21.31 0.61
N TYR A 36 -14.99 22.29 0.03
CA TYR A 36 -13.67 22.09 -0.53
C TYR A 36 -12.61 21.81 0.55
N ASP A 37 -12.63 22.57 1.67
CA ASP A 37 -11.75 22.35 2.81
C ASP A 37 -11.96 20.94 3.41
N ARG A 38 -13.23 20.51 3.54
CA ARG A 38 -13.56 19.16 4.02
C ARG A 38 -13.02 18.08 3.09
N LEU A 39 -13.21 18.22 1.78
CA LEU A 39 -12.66 17.29 0.79
C LEU A 39 -11.13 17.18 0.90
N CYS A 40 -10.44 18.32 1.05
CA CYS A 40 -8.98 18.33 1.18
C CYS A 40 -8.51 17.68 2.49
N ALA A 41 -9.22 17.93 3.59
CA ALA A 41 -8.92 17.31 4.88
C ALA A 41 -9.12 15.79 4.84
N GLU A 42 -10.24 15.32 4.28
CA GLU A 42 -10.56 13.90 4.14
C GLU A 42 -9.55 13.18 3.24
N LEU A 43 -9.19 13.79 2.09
CA LEU A 43 -8.14 13.27 1.22
C LEU A 43 -6.81 13.12 1.97
N LYS A 44 -6.41 14.13 2.74
CA LYS A 44 -5.16 14.10 3.51
C LYS A 44 -5.20 13.00 4.57
N GLU A 45 -6.32 12.85 5.27
CA GLU A 45 -6.49 11.79 6.26
C GLU A 45 -6.36 10.40 5.65
N LYS A 46 -7.08 10.15 4.53
CA LYS A 46 -7.01 8.86 3.82
C LYS A 46 -5.64 8.58 3.24
N GLN A 47 -4.94 9.61 2.75
CA GLN A 47 -3.55 9.48 2.31
C GLN A 47 -2.62 9.08 3.46
N CYS A 48 -2.79 9.67 4.65
CA CYS A 48 -2.01 9.29 5.83
C CYS A 48 -2.29 7.84 6.26
N GLN A 49 -3.55 7.41 6.24
CA GLN A 49 -3.94 6.02 6.52
C GLN A 49 -3.30 5.05 5.51
N LEU A 50 -3.38 5.35 4.22
CA LEU A 50 -2.75 4.56 3.17
C LEU A 50 -1.22 4.46 3.35
N ARG A 51 -0.56 5.57 3.68
CA ARG A 51 0.89 5.59 3.96
C ARG A 51 1.25 4.71 5.14
N ALA A 52 0.47 4.76 6.22
CA ALA A 52 0.71 3.93 7.40
C ALA A 52 0.61 2.44 7.05
N GLU A 53 -0.41 2.05 6.28
CA GLU A 53 -0.62 0.68 5.83
C GLU A 53 0.49 0.17 4.89
N TYR A 54 0.98 1.00 3.98
CA TYR A 54 2.15 0.67 3.16
C TYR A 54 3.40 0.48 4.01
N MET A 55 3.68 1.41 4.94
CA MET A 55 4.86 1.34 5.80
C MET A 55 4.86 0.10 6.69
N LYS A 56 3.68 -0.30 7.19
CA LYS A 56 3.54 -1.52 7.98
C LYS A 56 3.99 -2.75 7.19
N ARG A 57 3.50 -2.90 5.95
CA ARG A 57 3.79 -4.06 5.09
C ARG A 57 5.24 -4.10 4.63
N VAL A 58 5.80 -2.94 4.26
CA VAL A 58 7.23 -2.84 3.89
C VAL A 58 8.12 -3.28 5.05
N ARG A 59 7.79 -2.90 6.29
CA ARG A 59 8.55 -3.36 7.47
C ARG A 59 8.42 -4.86 7.64
N THR A 60 7.22 -5.42 7.55
CA THR A 60 7.02 -6.87 7.66
C THR A 60 7.82 -7.64 6.60
N LEU A 61 7.80 -7.17 5.34
CA LEU A 61 8.62 -7.76 4.28
C LEU A 61 10.12 -7.66 4.61
N ALA A 62 10.59 -6.50 5.05
CA ALA A 62 11.99 -6.31 5.41
C ALA A 62 12.42 -7.27 6.53
N ASP A 63 11.56 -7.46 7.55
CA ASP A 63 11.80 -8.41 8.63
C ASP A 63 11.89 -9.85 8.09
N ILE A 64 10.95 -10.27 7.23
CA ILE A 64 10.96 -11.59 6.58
C ILE A 64 12.25 -11.80 5.78
N MET A 65 12.62 -10.85 4.91
CA MET A 65 13.83 -10.91 4.10
C MET A 65 15.11 -10.95 4.95
N SER A 66 15.14 -10.19 6.04
CA SER A 66 16.30 -10.17 6.95
C SER A 66 16.45 -11.47 7.73
N ASN A 67 15.33 -12.12 8.08
CA ASN A 67 15.35 -13.37 8.83
C ASN A 67 15.62 -14.58 7.94
N SER A 68 15.27 -14.52 6.65
CA SER A 68 15.48 -15.65 5.73
C SER A 68 16.95 -16.03 5.58
N VAL A 69 17.89 -15.11 5.84
CA VAL A 69 19.33 -15.38 5.75
C VAL A 69 19.83 -16.36 6.82
N TYR A 70 19.07 -16.53 7.91
CA TYR A 70 19.38 -17.48 8.97
C TYR A 70 18.74 -18.85 8.74
N ALA A 71 17.91 -19.02 7.70
CA ALA A 71 17.33 -20.30 7.33
C ALA A 71 18.32 -21.14 6.50
N GLU A 72 18.24 -22.47 6.62
CA GLU A 72 19.04 -23.39 5.80
C GLU A 72 18.68 -23.28 4.31
N ASP A 73 17.37 -23.21 3.99
CA ASP A 73 16.87 -22.79 2.69
C ASP A 73 15.94 -21.57 2.82
N PRO A 74 16.37 -20.38 2.37
CA PRO A 74 15.53 -19.19 2.35
C PRO A 74 14.20 -19.36 1.58
N LYS A 75 14.14 -20.28 0.61
CA LYS A 75 12.93 -20.54 -0.18
C LYS A 75 11.90 -21.34 0.62
N GLU A 76 12.33 -22.40 1.29
CA GLU A 76 11.48 -23.19 2.19
C GLU A 76 10.96 -22.35 3.37
N PHE A 77 11.81 -21.44 3.89
CA PHE A 77 11.38 -20.44 4.86
C PHE A 77 10.27 -19.54 4.31
N LEU A 78 10.43 -19.02 3.10
CA LEU A 78 9.43 -18.16 2.47
C LEU A 78 8.10 -18.90 2.21
N ASP A 79 8.16 -20.16 1.80
CA ASP A 79 6.97 -21.00 1.59
C ASP A 79 6.21 -21.21 2.90
N THR A 80 6.92 -21.44 4.01
CA THR A 80 6.32 -21.53 5.35
C THR A 80 5.61 -20.23 5.73
N ILE A 81 6.21 -19.07 5.46
CA ILE A 81 5.59 -17.77 5.72
C ILE A 81 4.33 -17.59 4.86
N LYS A 82 4.38 -17.96 3.58
CA LYS A 82 3.21 -17.86 2.69
C LYS A 82 2.04 -18.72 3.18
N GLU A 83 2.30 -19.93 3.67
CA GLU A 83 1.25 -20.78 4.26
C GLU A 83 0.67 -20.16 5.53
N GLN A 84 1.50 -19.63 6.43
CA GLN A 84 1.02 -18.91 7.61
C GLN A 84 0.12 -17.71 7.24
N TYR A 85 0.47 -16.98 6.18
CA TYR A 85 -0.34 -15.87 5.67
C TYR A 85 -1.69 -16.32 5.11
N LYS A 86 -1.77 -17.49 4.48
CA LYS A 86 -3.03 -18.08 3.99
C LYS A 86 -3.95 -18.51 5.13
N GLU A 87 -3.38 -19.01 6.24
CA GLU A 87 -4.14 -19.54 7.37
C GLU A 87 -4.65 -18.45 8.33
N THR A 88 -3.90 -17.35 8.49
CA THR A 88 -4.16 -16.37 9.57
C THR A 88 -5.01 -15.17 9.17
N MET A 89 -5.07 -14.78 7.88
CA MET A 89 -5.90 -13.67 7.39
C MET A 89 -6.24 -13.83 5.90
N LEU A 90 -7.27 -13.14 5.39
CA LEU A 90 -7.35 -12.83 3.96
C LEU A 90 -6.13 -11.95 3.63
N PRO A 91 -5.11 -12.46 2.92
CA PRO A 91 -3.89 -11.71 2.70
C PRO A 91 -4.23 -10.45 1.90
N ASP A 92 -3.70 -9.31 2.32
CA ASP A 92 -3.83 -8.10 1.53
C ASP A 92 -3.03 -8.31 0.23
N ASN A 93 -3.58 -7.88 -0.92
CA ASN A 93 -2.95 -8.12 -2.22
C ASN A 93 -1.49 -7.62 -2.28
N LEU A 94 -1.18 -6.57 -1.53
CA LEU A 94 0.19 -6.05 -1.47
C LEU A 94 1.16 -7.01 -0.75
N ASP A 95 0.70 -7.74 0.25
CA ASP A 95 1.52 -8.74 0.95
C ASP A 95 1.89 -9.88 -0.01
N VAL A 96 0.92 -10.33 -0.82
CA VAL A 96 1.15 -11.34 -1.87
C VAL A 96 2.18 -10.86 -2.88
N ILE A 97 2.00 -9.65 -3.43
CA ILE A 97 2.94 -9.06 -4.40
C ILE A 97 4.36 -8.97 -3.83
N PHE A 98 4.50 -8.57 -2.57
CA PHE A 98 5.80 -8.46 -1.92
C PHE A 98 6.48 -9.81 -1.70
N LEU A 99 5.73 -10.83 -1.28
CA LEU A 99 6.26 -12.18 -1.10
C LEU A 99 6.65 -12.83 -2.44
N GLU A 100 5.86 -12.63 -3.49
CA GLU A 100 6.18 -13.07 -4.85
C GLU A 100 7.45 -12.39 -5.38
N ALA A 101 7.55 -11.06 -5.25
CA ALA A 101 8.73 -10.32 -5.69
C ALA A 101 10.01 -10.76 -4.94
N PHE A 102 9.88 -11.13 -3.66
CA PHE A 102 11.01 -11.65 -2.92
C PHE A 102 11.40 -13.06 -3.36
N GLU A 103 10.43 -13.93 -3.66
CA GLU A 103 10.70 -15.25 -4.23
C GLU A 103 11.45 -15.13 -5.57
N ASP A 104 10.99 -14.26 -6.47
CA ASP A 104 11.64 -14.00 -7.76
C ASP A 104 13.10 -13.56 -7.57
N TYR A 105 13.35 -12.71 -6.56
CA TYR A 105 14.70 -12.30 -6.20
C TYR A 105 15.56 -13.48 -5.71
N LEU A 106 15.03 -14.35 -4.85
CA LEU A 106 15.73 -15.55 -4.38
C LEU A 106 16.07 -16.51 -5.54
N ASP A 107 15.15 -16.67 -6.49
CA ASP A 107 15.37 -17.50 -7.68
C ASP A 107 16.44 -16.89 -8.62
N MET A 108 16.48 -15.56 -8.75
CA MET A 108 17.50 -14.86 -9.53
C MET A 108 18.90 -15.09 -8.95
N ILE A 109 19.07 -14.96 -7.63
CA ILE A 109 20.39 -15.15 -7.00
C ILE A 109 20.84 -16.61 -7.03
N LYS A 110 19.93 -17.60 -6.93
CA LYS A 110 20.26 -19.03 -7.06
C LYS A 110 20.76 -19.38 -8.47
N LYS A 111 20.22 -18.76 -9.52
CA LYS A 111 20.65 -18.95 -10.92
C LYS A 111 22.03 -18.35 -11.26
N THR A 112 22.52 -17.45 -10.40
CA THR A 112 23.80 -16.75 -10.61
C THR A 112 24.98 -17.46 -9.92
N LYS A 113 24.71 -18.54 -9.18
CA LYS A 113 25.71 -19.45 -8.61
C LYS A 113 25.90 -20.67 -9.51
#